data_AF-A0AAW7CWI1-F1
#
_entry.id   AF-A0AAW7CWI1-F1
#
_cell.length_a   1.000
_cell.length_b   1.000
_cell.length_c   1.000
_cell.angle_alpha   90.00
_cell.angle_beta   90.00
_cell.angle_gamma   90.00
#
_symmetry.space_group_name_H-M   'P 1'
#
loop_
_entity.id
_entity.type
_entity.pdbx_description
1 polymer ?
#
loop_
_entity_poly.entity_id
_entity_poly.type
_entity_poly.pdbx_seq_one_letter_code
_entity_poly.pdbx_strand_id
1 'polypeptide(L)'
;GLQAEVTLPAGTVEGAEITLTITRPDKSTETVTHTVTKDEVTAGKVSMDIPKDAVQNGQNSVDVSLTQGNNPAKPGNKVEFAVDGQIPGDTDGDGVVDTTPVVTIPEAADGVNADELKDGVQTEVTVPGGSAAGDTLTLTITKPDGTTDTVEHTLTADEVTAGKANVTIPADKVTADGNYSVTAEITDPAGNTSGKGQPADFAVDTVAPSAPVLKAEDDGSVSIELPTDANKGDTVEVTFEDENGGKHTVTLEKGDNGWTSDTPALIPDSNG
;
A
#
# COMPACT_ATOMS: atom_id res chain seq x y z
N GLY A 1 20.12 21.09 -4.96
CA GLY A 1 19.15 22.15 -4.66
C GLY A 1 18.22 22.28 -5.84
N LEU A 2 17.43 23.35 -5.87
CA LEU A 2 16.73 23.78 -7.09
C LEU A 2 17.71 24.58 -7.96
N GLN A 3 17.56 24.55 -9.28
CA GLN A 3 18.31 25.44 -10.18
C GLN A 3 17.42 26.57 -10.66
N ALA A 4 17.94 27.79 -10.62
CA ALA A 4 17.31 28.98 -11.18
C ALA A 4 18.11 29.47 -12.38
N GLU A 5 17.50 29.44 -13.58
CA GLU A 5 18.06 30.10 -14.75
C GLU A 5 17.61 31.57 -14.80
N VAL A 6 18.56 32.49 -14.75
CA VAL A 6 18.36 33.93 -14.83
C VAL A 6 18.80 34.42 -16.20
N THR A 7 17.88 34.98 -16.98
CA THR A 7 18.22 35.66 -18.23
C THR A 7 18.71 37.08 -17.93
N LEU A 8 19.88 37.44 -18.46
CA LEU A 8 20.47 38.75 -18.22
C LEU A 8 19.86 39.80 -19.15
N PRO A 9 19.44 40.97 -18.63
CA PRO A 9 18.98 42.06 -19.48
C PRO A 9 20.12 42.60 -20.35
N ALA A 10 19.77 43.11 -21.53
CA ALA A 10 20.73 43.71 -22.44
C ALA A 10 21.48 44.87 -21.76
N GLY A 11 22.81 44.89 -21.90
CA GLY A 11 23.68 45.90 -21.27
C GLY A 11 24.22 45.50 -19.88
N THR A 12 23.87 44.33 -19.36
CA THR A 12 24.53 43.73 -18.19
C THR A 12 26.03 43.57 -18.47
N VAL A 13 26.89 43.92 -17.50
CA VAL A 13 28.35 43.82 -17.60
C VAL A 13 28.92 42.86 -16.56
N GLU A 14 30.16 42.44 -16.78
CA GLU A 14 30.96 41.68 -15.81
C GLU A 14 31.07 42.46 -14.49
N GLY A 15 30.85 41.76 -13.38
CA GLY A 15 30.82 42.35 -12.04
C GLY A 15 29.46 42.91 -11.61
N ALA A 16 28.42 42.79 -12.44
CA ALA A 16 27.05 42.98 -11.95
C ALA A 16 26.69 41.90 -10.93
N GLU A 17 25.90 42.24 -9.91
CA GLU A 17 25.49 41.32 -8.85
C GLU A 17 24.03 40.90 -9.06
N ILE A 18 23.79 39.59 -9.12
CA ILE A 18 22.45 39.01 -9.10
C ILE A 18 22.16 38.60 -7.66
N THR A 19 20.97 38.93 -7.17
CA THR A 19 20.46 38.45 -5.90
C THR A 19 19.16 37.69 -6.14
N LEU A 20 19.15 36.42 -5.77
CA LEU A 20 17.92 35.65 -5.58
C LEU A 20 17.47 35.82 -4.14
N THR A 21 16.22 36.23 -3.93
CA THR A 21 15.58 36.28 -2.62
C THR A 21 14.54 35.18 -2.54
N ILE A 22 14.83 34.16 -1.74
CA ILE A 22 13.92 33.06 -1.47
C ILE A 22 13.05 33.48 -0.29
N THR A 23 11.73 33.47 -0.46
CA THR A 23 10.77 33.68 0.62
C THR A 23 10.13 32.34 0.96
N ARG A 24 10.24 31.94 2.22
CA ARG A 24 9.71 30.68 2.75
C ARG A 24 8.23 30.85 3.18
N PRO A 25 7.51 29.75 3.47
CA PRO A 25 6.10 29.81 3.87
C PRO A 25 5.87 30.67 5.13
N ASP A 26 6.80 30.60 6.09
CA ASP A 26 6.81 31.39 7.34
C ASP A 26 7.17 32.88 7.14
N LYS A 27 7.36 33.31 5.88
CA LYS A 27 7.77 34.66 5.45
C LYS A 27 9.21 35.03 5.80
N SER A 28 10.01 34.11 6.34
CA SER A 28 11.45 34.31 6.42
C SER A 28 12.06 34.33 5.03
N THR A 29 13.19 35.04 4.89
CA THR A 29 13.86 35.20 3.60
C THR A 29 15.32 34.78 3.68
N GLU A 30 15.80 34.16 2.61
CA GLU A 30 17.20 33.84 2.40
C GLU A 30 17.67 34.39 1.06
N THR A 31 18.94 34.79 0.98
CA THR A 31 19.50 35.39 -0.23
C THR A 31 20.66 34.59 -0.76
N VAL A 32 20.64 34.31 -2.07
CA VAL A 32 21.77 33.75 -2.80
C VAL A 32 22.26 34.82 -3.77
N THR A 33 23.54 35.20 -3.67
CA THR A 33 24.14 36.19 -4.56
C THR A 33 25.12 35.56 -5.53
N HIS A 34 25.23 36.15 -6.73
CA HIS A 34 26.19 35.75 -7.74
C HIS A 34 26.79 36.98 -8.43
N THR A 35 28.11 36.96 -8.64
CA THR A 35 28.79 37.99 -9.43
C THR A 35 28.89 37.53 -10.88
N VAL A 36 28.28 38.28 -11.79
CA VAL A 36 28.25 37.95 -13.21
C VAL A 36 29.66 37.96 -13.81
N THR A 37 30.02 36.87 -14.46
CA THR A 37 31.29 36.69 -15.19
C THR A 37 31.18 37.14 -16.64
N LYS A 38 32.33 37.33 -17.30
CA LYS A 38 32.39 37.71 -18.71
C LYS A 38 31.75 36.70 -19.66
N ASP A 39 31.88 35.41 -19.35
CA ASP A 39 31.31 34.33 -20.16
C ASP A 39 29.78 34.32 -20.05
N GLU A 40 29.24 34.57 -18.87
CA GLU A 40 27.79 34.67 -18.63
C GLU A 40 27.16 35.89 -19.32
N VAL A 41 27.86 37.04 -19.36
CA VAL A 41 27.43 38.19 -20.18
C VAL A 41 27.33 37.79 -21.65
N THR A 42 28.30 37.02 -22.15
CA THR A 42 28.32 36.55 -23.55
C THR A 42 27.20 35.54 -23.81
N ALA A 43 26.91 34.68 -22.85
CA ALA A 43 25.80 33.72 -22.91
C ALA A 43 24.42 34.38 -22.75
N GLY A 44 24.34 35.56 -22.12
CA GLY A 44 23.11 36.26 -21.81
C GLY A 44 22.27 35.59 -20.72
N LYS A 45 22.82 34.62 -19.99
CA LYS A 45 22.14 33.90 -18.92
C LYS A 45 23.11 33.38 -17.86
N VAL A 46 22.58 33.13 -16.68
CA VAL A 46 23.25 32.58 -15.50
C VAL A 46 22.41 31.42 -14.96
N SER A 47 23.04 30.35 -14.49
CA SER A 47 22.38 29.30 -13.71
C SER A 47 22.88 29.40 -12.27
N MET A 48 21.96 29.56 -11.32
CA MET A 48 22.26 29.65 -9.89
C MET A 48 21.65 28.48 -9.14
N ASP A 49 22.44 27.85 -8.28
CA ASP A 49 21.94 26.82 -7.36
C ASP A 49 21.26 27.49 -6.16
N ILE A 50 20.03 27.06 -5.89
CA ILE A 50 19.32 27.38 -4.65
C ILE A 50 19.60 26.24 -3.66
N PRO A 51 20.24 26.52 -2.50
CA PRO A 51 20.51 25.52 -1.48
C PRO A 51 19.23 24.79 -1.02
N LYS A 52 19.33 23.52 -0.64
CA LYS A 52 18.15 22.73 -0.21
C LYS A 52 17.55 23.28 1.09
N ASP A 53 18.40 23.75 1.98
CA ASP A 53 18.06 24.37 3.26
C ASP A 53 17.48 25.79 3.12
N ALA A 54 17.53 26.38 1.91
CA ALA A 54 16.94 27.68 1.63
C ALA A 54 15.41 27.64 1.44
N VAL A 55 14.84 26.45 1.23
CA VAL A 55 13.40 26.23 1.04
C VAL A 55 12.81 25.41 2.20
N GLN A 56 11.51 25.48 2.38
CA GLN A 56 10.77 24.75 3.43
C GLN A 56 9.50 24.11 2.88
N ASN A 57 8.98 23.08 3.56
CA ASN A 57 7.69 22.48 3.22
C ASN A 57 6.58 23.55 3.17
N GLY A 58 5.83 23.60 2.08
CA GLY A 58 4.79 24.58 1.77
C GLY A 58 5.13 25.51 0.61
N GLN A 59 4.41 26.63 0.52
CA GLN A 59 4.55 27.62 -0.56
C GLN A 59 5.79 28.49 -0.38
N ASN A 60 6.76 28.33 -1.27
CA ASN A 60 7.97 29.15 -1.36
C ASN A 60 7.86 30.09 -2.57
N SER A 61 8.71 31.11 -2.61
CA SER A 61 8.92 31.90 -3.81
C SER A 61 10.35 32.35 -3.98
N VAL A 62 10.78 32.55 -5.23
CA VAL A 62 12.06 33.18 -5.55
C VAL A 62 11.81 34.46 -6.34
N ASP A 63 12.35 35.55 -5.83
CA ASP A 63 12.43 36.85 -6.50
C ASP A 63 13.85 37.07 -7.00
N VAL A 64 14.02 37.68 -8.17
CA VAL A 64 15.34 38.01 -8.73
C VAL A 64 15.54 39.51 -8.86
N SER A 65 16.72 39.97 -8.47
CA SER A 65 17.18 41.33 -8.70
C SER A 65 18.60 41.35 -9.25
N LEU A 66 18.94 42.41 -9.99
CA LEU A 66 20.25 42.65 -10.57
C LEU A 66 20.70 44.06 -10.20
N THR A 67 21.93 44.23 -9.76
CA THR A 67 22.54 45.52 -9.47
C THR A 67 23.86 45.68 -10.21
N GLN A 68 24.05 46.79 -10.91
CA GLN A 68 25.30 47.10 -11.60
C GLN A 68 25.92 48.37 -10.99
N GLY A 69 26.92 48.18 -10.13
CA GLY A 69 27.46 49.28 -9.31
C GLY A 69 26.40 49.80 -8.33
N ASN A 70 26.11 51.11 -8.37
CA ASN A 70 25.05 51.73 -7.55
C ASN A 70 23.70 51.84 -8.28
N ASN A 71 23.54 51.18 -9.43
CA ASN A 71 22.33 51.26 -10.24
C ASN A 71 21.55 49.93 -10.20
N PRO A 72 20.47 49.83 -9.39
CA PRO A 72 19.61 48.65 -9.41
C PRO A 72 18.83 48.59 -10.73
N ALA A 73 18.72 47.39 -11.28
CA ALA A 73 17.81 47.13 -12.39
C ALA A 73 16.35 47.23 -11.91
N LYS A 74 15.41 47.20 -12.86
CA LYS A 74 14.00 47.01 -12.52
C LYS A 74 13.84 45.65 -11.82
N PRO A 75 12.93 45.52 -10.84
CA PRO A 75 12.65 44.23 -10.20
C PRO A 75 12.36 43.16 -11.25
N GLY A 76 12.95 41.98 -11.06
CA GLY A 76 12.72 40.84 -11.93
C GLY A 76 11.40 40.13 -11.63
N ASN A 77 11.22 38.96 -12.23
CA ASN A 77 10.05 38.13 -12.00
C ASN A 77 10.11 37.46 -10.63
N LYS A 78 8.92 37.18 -10.09
CA LYS A 78 8.70 36.32 -8.93
C LYS A 78 8.15 34.99 -9.41
N VAL A 79 8.76 33.90 -8.97
CA VAL A 79 8.26 32.54 -9.21
C VAL A 79 7.82 31.95 -7.87
N GLU A 80 6.59 31.43 -7.83
CA GLU A 80 6.10 30.70 -6.66
C GLU A 80 6.11 29.20 -6.95
N PHE A 81 6.47 28.40 -5.95
CA PHE A 81 6.53 26.95 -6.05
C PHE A 81 6.24 26.33 -4.68
N ALA A 82 5.57 25.18 -4.68
CA ALA A 82 5.39 24.39 -3.47
C ALA A 82 6.53 23.38 -3.34
N VAL A 83 7.02 23.20 -2.13
CA VAL A 83 7.82 22.04 -1.74
C VAL A 83 6.93 21.19 -0.86
N ASP A 84 6.77 19.91 -1.19
CA ASP A 84 6.11 18.98 -0.29
C ASP A 84 7.18 18.16 0.44
N GLY A 85 7.22 18.33 1.76
CA GLY A 85 8.08 17.54 2.65
C GLY A 85 7.30 16.53 3.47
N GLN A 86 5.98 16.42 3.26
CA GLN A 86 5.18 15.38 3.88
C GLN A 86 5.24 14.16 2.98
N ILE A 87 6.04 13.17 3.37
CA ILE A 87 6.17 11.92 2.62
C ILE A 87 5.49 10.83 3.45
N PRO A 88 4.51 10.09 2.91
CA PRO A 88 3.96 8.94 3.59
C PRO A 88 5.08 7.95 3.97
N GLY A 89 5.13 7.49 5.21
CA GLY A 89 6.19 6.59 5.68
C GLY A 89 7.46 7.26 6.20
N ASP A 90 7.65 8.56 5.97
CA ASP A 90 8.73 9.36 6.58
C ASP A 90 8.29 9.83 7.97
N THR A 91 8.92 9.28 9.01
CA THR A 91 8.48 9.50 10.40
C THR A 91 9.26 10.58 11.12
N ASP A 92 10.44 10.96 10.62
CA ASP A 92 11.31 11.98 11.22
C ASP A 92 11.44 13.26 10.37
N GLY A 93 10.89 13.27 9.16
CA GLY A 93 10.86 14.40 8.25
C GLY A 93 12.18 14.65 7.54
N ASP A 94 13.06 13.64 7.44
CA ASP A 94 14.34 13.76 6.74
C ASP A 94 14.24 13.64 5.21
N GLY A 95 13.04 13.35 4.70
CA GLY A 95 12.74 13.18 3.29
C GLY A 95 12.96 11.75 2.78
N VAL A 96 13.16 10.78 3.69
CA VAL A 96 13.35 9.36 3.40
C VAL A 96 12.22 8.55 4.03
N VAL A 97 11.76 7.53 3.32
CA VAL A 97 10.76 6.60 3.83
C VAL A 97 11.40 5.67 4.87
N ASP A 98 10.86 5.66 6.08
CA ASP A 98 11.27 4.78 7.19
C ASP A 98 10.41 3.51 7.27
N THR A 99 9.12 3.67 7.01
CA THR A 99 8.10 2.63 7.24
C THR A 99 7.15 2.51 6.06
N THR A 100 6.72 1.28 5.79
CA THR A 100 5.78 0.97 4.71
C THR A 100 4.44 0.52 5.31
N PRO A 101 3.33 0.62 4.57
CA PRO A 101 2.04 0.10 5.02
C PRO A 101 2.10 -1.42 5.23
N VAL A 102 1.35 -1.92 6.21
CA VAL A 102 1.25 -3.36 6.51
C VAL A 102 -0.20 -3.79 6.36
N VAL A 103 -0.46 -4.79 5.52
CA VAL A 103 -1.79 -5.35 5.30
C VAL A 103 -2.00 -6.57 6.19
N THR A 104 -3.16 -6.66 6.81
CA THR A 104 -3.67 -7.88 7.44
C THR A 104 -5.04 -8.20 6.89
N ILE A 105 -5.38 -9.49 6.83
CA ILE A 105 -6.67 -9.99 6.32
C ILE A 105 -7.25 -10.89 7.40
N PRO A 106 -7.87 -10.32 8.45
CA PRO A 106 -8.24 -11.08 9.65
C PRO A 106 -9.18 -12.24 9.40
N GLU A 107 -10.06 -12.14 8.41
CA GLU A 107 -10.99 -13.21 8.05
C GLU A 107 -10.34 -14.36 7.30
N ALA A 108 -9.19 -14.14 6.65
CA ALA A 108 -8.53 -15.19 5.86
C ALA A 108 -7.56 -16.04 6.70
N ALA A 109 -7.78 -16.12 8.03
CA ALA A 109 -6.93 -16.89 8.93
C ALA A 109 -6.96 -18.40 8.59
N ASP A 110 -8.10 -18.88 8.12
CA ASP A 110 -8.41 -20.22 7.64
C ASP A 110 -8.74 -20.26 6.13
N GLY A 111 -8.38 -19.19 5.41
CA GLY A 111 -8.75 -18.98 4.01
C GLY A 111 -10.09 -18.23 3.88
N VAL A 112 -10.45 -17.87 2.66
CA VAL A 112 -11.72 -17.19 2.34
C VAL A 112 -12.65 -18.17 1.64
N ASN A 113 -13.80 -18.45 2.24
CA ASN A 113 -14.82 -19.31 1.66
C ASN A 113 -15.88 -18.56 0.84
N ALA A 114 -16.81 -19.30 0.23
CA ALA A 114 -17.87 -18.73 -0.60
C ALA A 114 -18.86 -17.82 0.17
N ASP A 115 -19.02 -18.01 1.48
CA ASP A 115 -19.89 -17.18 2.31
C ASP A 115 -19.21 -15.86 2.69
N GLU A 116 -17.94 -15.92 3.05
CA GLU A 116 -17.10 -14.76 3.36
C GLU A 116 -16.87 -13.89 2.13
N LEU A 117 -16.65 -14.47 0.95
CA LEU A 117 -16.40 -13.70 -0.27
C LEU A 117 -17.58 -12.84 -0.73
N LYS A 118 -18.80 -13.02 -0.18
CA LYS A 118 -20.02 -12.33 -0.67
C LYS A 118 -19.98 -10.82 -0.50
N ASP A 119 -19.37 -10.34 0.58
CA ASP A 119 -19.22 -8.90 0.84
C ASP A 119 -17.82 -8.37 0.48
N GLY A 120 -16.92 -9.25 0.02
CA GLY A 120 -15.57 -8.93 -0.41
C GLY A 120 -14.54 -9.59 0.48
N VAL A 121 -13.29 -9.15 0.36
CA VAL A 121 -12.22 -9.52 1.29
C VAL A 121 -11.85 -8.33 2.18
N GLN A 122 -12.03 -8.48 3.47
CA GLN A 122 -11.91 -7.46 4.51
C GLN A 122 -10.45 -7.33 4.92
N THR A 123 -9.84 -6.19 4.62
CA THR A 123 -8.45 -5.91 4.99
C THR A 123 -8.35 -4.80 6.03
N GLU A 124 -7.36 -4.91 6.91
CA GLU A 124 -6.92 -3.83 7.80
C GLU A 124 -5.49 -3.46 7.42
N VAL A 125 -5.30 -2.21 7.03
CA VAL A 125 -4.00 -1.65 6.64
C VAL A 125 -3.49 -0.74 7.73
N THR A 126 -2.27 -0.99 8.21
CA THR A 126 -1.56 -0.06 9.09
C THR A 126 -1.09 1.13 8.28
N VAL A 127 -1.52 2.32 8.68
CA VAL A 127 -1.14 3.59 8.05
C VAL A 127 0.14 4.10 8.75
N PRO A 128 1.28 4.18 8.05
CA PRO A 128 2.53 4.66 8.64
C PRO A 128 2.48 6.17 8.92
N GLY A 129 3.36 6.62 9.83
CA GLY A 129 3.56 8.05 10.08
C GLY A 129 4.01 8.78 8.82
N GLY A 130 3.86 10.10 8.79
CA GLY A 130 4.10 10.90 7.59
C GLY A 130 2.91 10.94 6.61
N SER A 131 2.00 9.96 6.67
CA SER A 131 0.75 9.98 5.89
C SER A 131 -0.24 11.05 6.39
N ALA A 132 -1.07 11.55 5.50
CA ALA A 132 -2.07 12.58 5.76
C ALA A 132 -3.43 12.29 5.12
N ALA A 133 -4.46 13.01 5.60
CA ALA A 133 -5.78 12.92 5.02
C ALA A 133 -5.76 13.45 3.57
N GLY A 134 -6.34 12.70 2.64
CA GLY A 134 -6.28 13.00 1.21
C GLY A 134 -5.20 12.21 0.46
N ASP A 135 -4.29 11.53 1.15
CA ASP A 135 -3.38 10.57 0.52
C ASP A 135 -4.16 9.37 -0.03
N THR A 136 -3.63 8.76 -1.07
CA THR A 136 -4.23 7.60 -1.74
C THR A 136 -3.53 6.32 -1.33
N LEU A 137 -4.22 5.48 -0.57
CA LEU A 137 -3.83 4.09 -0.31
C LEU A 137 -4.22 3.22 -1.50
N THR A 138 -3.25 2.57 -2.11
CA THR A 138 -3.44 1.63 -3.22
C THR A 138 -3.13 0.22 -2.75
N LEU A 139 -4.14 -0.65 -2.76
CA LEU A 139 -3.96 -2.09 -2.64
C LEU A 139 -3.67 -2.67 -4.02
N THR A 140 -2.62 -3.47 -4.14
CA THR A 140 -2.33 -4.28 -5.34
C THR A 140 -2.55 -5.75 -4.99
N ILE A 141 -3.53 -6.36 -5.65
CA ILE A 141 -3.94 -7.75 -5.49
C ILE A 141 -3.30 -8.57 -6.60
N THR A 142 -2.43 -9.52 -6.25
CA THR A 142 -1.87 -10.51 -7.16
C THR A 142 -2.72 -11.76 -7.13
N LYS A 143 -3.23 -12.17 -8.29
CA LYS A 143 -4.10 -13.33 -8.47
C LYS A 143 -3.30 -14.63 -8.62
N PRO A 144 -3.95 -15.81 -8.51
CA PRO A 144 -3.30 -17.11 -8.72
C PRO A 144 -2.63 -17.26 -10.09
N ASP A 145 -3.14 -16.57 -11.12
CA ASP A 145 -2.56 -16.58 -12.47
C ASP A 145 -1.37 -15.59 -12.66
N GLY A 146 -1.02 -14.86 -11.60
CA GLY A 146 0.04 -13.85 -11.58
C GLY A 146 -0.37 -12.48 -12.14
N THR A 147 -1.61 -12.30 -12.61
CA THR A 147 -2.12 -10.99 -12.99
C THR A 147 -2.45 -10.15 -11.75
N THR A 148 -2.54 -8.83 -11.92
CA THR A 148 -2.77 -7.90 -10.82
C THR A 148 -4.00 -7.03 -11.04
N ASP A 149 -4.72 -6.75 -9.97
CA ASP A 149 -5.76 -5.73 -9.89
C ASP A 149 -5.44 -4.73 -8.77
N THR A 150 -6.07 -3.56 -8.81
CA THR A 150 -5.91 -2.54 -7.76
C THR A 150 -7.22 -2.11 -7.15
N VAL A 151 -7.15 -1.68 -5.88
CA VAL A 151 -8.22 -1.01 -5.14
C VAL A 151 -7.62 0.25 -4.51
N GLU A 152 -8.20 1.40 -4.80
CA GLU A 152 -7.76 2.68 -4.25
C GLU A 152 -8.71 3.14 -3.14
N HIS A 153 -8.15 3.72 -2.09
CA HIS A 153 -8.86 4.32 -0.97
C HIS A 153 -8.21 5.64 -0.60
N THR A 154 -8.99 6.71 -0.50
CA THR A 154 -8.48 8.01 -0.01
C THR A 154 -8.53 8.03 1.51
N LEU A 155 -7.38 8.22 2.14
CA LEU A 155 -7.27 8.24 3.59
C LEU A 155 -8.03 9.41 4.20
N THR A 156 -8.81 9.11 5.23
CA THR A 156 -9.52 10.10 6.05
C THR A 156 -8.65 10.56 7.22
N ALA A 157 -8.99 11.71 7.81
CA ALA A 157 -8.28 12.22 8.99
C ALA A 157 -8.39 11.28 10.20
N ASP A 158 -9.51 10.57 10.33
CA ASP A 158 -9.75 9.62 11.42
C ASP A 158 -8.87 8.38 11.28
N GLU A 159 -8.71 7.85 10.06
CA GLU A 159 -7.84 6.70 9.76
C GLU A 159 -6.36 7.01 9.99
N VAL A 160 -5.91 8.19 9.56
CA VAL A 160 -4.54 8.66 9.81
C VAL A 160 -4.29 8.81 11.33
N THR A 161 -5.26 9.37 12.06
CA THR A 161 -5.16 9.50 13.52
C THR A 161 -5.17 8.15 14.23
N ALA A 162 -5.97 7.19 13.73
CA ALA A 162 -6.01 5.82 14.25
C ALA A 162 -4.77 5.00 13.86
N GLY A 163 -4.00 5.44 12.85
CA GLY A 163 -2.90 4.68 12.25
C GLY A 163 -3.37 3.44 11.49
N LYS A 164 -4.65 3.40 11.08
CA LYS A 164 -5.30 2.23 10.48
C LYS A 164 -6.40 2.62 9.50
N ALA A 165 -6.49 1.89 8.40
CA ALA A 165 -7.55 2.00 7.40
C ALA A 165 -8.15 0.61 7.12
N ASN A 166 -9.48 0.51 7.13
CA ASN A 166 -10.18 -0.72 6.77
C ASN A 166 -10.63 -0.60 5.31
N VAL A 167 -10.15 -1.49 4.45
CA VAL A 167 -10.44 -1.46 3.02
C VAL A 167 -10.95 -2.84 2.58
N THR A 168 -12.10 -2.85 1.93
CA THR A 168 -12.66 -4.09 1.35
C THR A 168 -12.16 -4.25 -0.07
N ILE A 169 -11.55 -5.39 -0.37
CA ILE A 169 -11.26 -5.83 -1.73
C ILE A 169 -12.57 -6.37 -2.32
N PRO A 170 -13.10 -5.79 -3.42
CA PRO A 170 -14.35 -6.26 -4.00
C PRO A 170 -14.29 -7.72 -4.47
N ALA A 171 -15.39 -8.46 -4.31
CA ALA A 171 -15.48 -9.87 -4.69
C ALA A 171 -15.19 -10.13 -6.18
N ASP A 172 -15.46 -9.18 -7.07
CA ASP A 172 -15.16 -9.31 -8.51
C ASP A 172 -13.65 -9.24 -8.84
N LYS A 173 -12.81 -8.85 -7.87
CA LYS A 173 -11.35 -8.91 -7.96
C LYS A 173 -10.78 -10.26 -7.49
N VAL A 174 -11.58 -11.05 -6.80
CA VAL A 174 -11.22 -12.34 -6.19
C VAL A 174 -12.18 -13.41 -6.72
N THR A 175 -11.92 -13.88 -7.95
CA THR A 175 -12.88 -14.68 -8.73
C THR A 175 -12.48 -16.13 -8.96
N ALA A 176 -11.26 -16.51 -8.63
CA ALA A 176 -10.75 -17.87 -8.80
C ALA A 176 -10.34 -18.41 -7.43
N ASP A 177 -10.48 -19.71 -7.23
CA ASP A 177 -9.87 -20.36 -6.07
C ASP A 177 -8.35 -20.41 -6.24
N GLY A 178 -7.63 -20.38 -5.11
CA GLY A 178 -6.19 -20.47 -5.05
C GLY A 178 -5.54 -19.38 -4.20
N ASN A 179 -4.22 -19.23 -4.38
CA ASN A 179 -3.42 -18.33 -3.57
C ASN A 179 -3.36 -16.93 -4.18
N TYR A 180 -3.64 -15.94 -3.34
CA TYR A 180 -3.55 -14.52 -3.64
C TYR A 180 -2.52 -13.86 -2.74
N SER A 181 -2.04 -12.69 -3.15
CA SER A 181 -1.26 -11.81 -2.28
C SER A 181 -1.67 -10.35 -2.44
N VAL A 182 -1.63 -9.59 -1.35
CA VAL A 182 -1.99 -8.15 -1.35
C VAL A 182 -0.80 -7.34 -0.84
N THR A 183 -0.45 -6.30 -1.57
CA THR A 183 0.48 -5.27 -1.10
C THR A 183 -0.22 -3.93 -1.00
N ALA A 184 0.31 -3.03 -0.16
CA ALA A 184 -0.20 -1.69 0.01
C ALA A 184 0.89 -0.64 -0.21
N GLU A 185 0.52 0.48 -0.81
CA GLU A 185 1.36 1.66 -1.04
C GLU A 185 0.51 2.91 -0.84
N ILE A 186 1.03 3.92 -0.15
CA ILE A 186 0.35 5.21 0.05
C ILE A 186 1.09 6.26 -0.78
N THR A 187 0.35 7.03 -1.55
CA THR A 187 0.86 8.14 -2.38
C THR A 187 0.16 9.43 -1.99
N ASP A 188 0.92 10.48 -1.71
CA ASP A 188 0.37 11.80 -1.44
C ASP A 188 -0.07 12.53 -2.75
N PRO A 189 -0.78 13.67 -2.66
CA PRO A 189 -1.16 14.45 -3.84
C PRO A 189 0.01 15.05 -4.64
N ALA A 190 1.21 15.15 -4.05
CA ALA A 190 2.42 15.63 -4.72
C ALA A 190 3.16 14.50 -5.48
N GLY A 191 2.75 13.24 -5.28
CA GLY A 191 3.33 12.05 -5.88
C GLY A 191 4.46 11.42 -5.07
N ASN A 192 4.69 11.82 -3.82
CA ASN A 192 5.61 11.09 -2.94
C ASN A 192 4.93 9.81 -2.43
N THR A 193 5.72 8.74 -2.30
CA THR A 193 5.20 7.40 -2.01
C THR A 193 5.82 6.85 -0.73
N SER A 194 5.04 6.09 0.05
CA SER A 194 5.53 5.26 1.16
C SER A 194 6.38 4.08 0.73
N GLY A 195 6.55 3.86 -0.58
CA GLY A 195 6.97 2.57 -1.11
C GLY A 195 5.96 1.46 -0.81
N LYS A 196 6.27 0.27 -1.34
CA LYS A 196 5.39 -0.91 -1.24
C LYS A 196 5.64 -1.67 0.05
N GLY A 197 4.56 -1.96 0.76
CA GLY A 197 4.52 -2.86 1.89
C GLY A 197 4.87 -4.30 1.53
N GLN A 198 5.09 -5.12 2.56
CA GLN A 198 5.24 -6.56 2.39
C GLN A 198 3.94 -7.20 1.92
N PRO A 199 4.00 -8.27 1.12
CA PRO A 199 2.80 -8.99 0.70
C PRO A 199 2.13 -9.68 1.89
N ALA A 200 0.80 -9.57 1.96
CA ALA A 200 -0.07 -10.39 2.78
C ALA A 200 -0.68 -11.49 1.91
N ASP A 201 -0.26 -12.72 2.13
CA ASP A 201 -0.75 -13.89 1.38
C ASP A 201 -2.05 -14.41 2.00
N PHE A 202 -2.99 -14.83 1.16
CA PHE A 202 -4.22 -15.49 1.58
C PHE A 202 -4.69 -16.52 0.54
N ALA A 203 -5.48 -17.50 0.97
CA ALA A 203 -6.04 -18.52 0.09
C ALA A 203 -7.56 -18.33 -0.03
N VAL A 204 -8.10 -18.64 -1.20
CA VAL A 204 -9.53 -18.60 -1.51
C VAL A 204 -9.97 -19.99 -1.92
N ASP A 205 -11.03 -20.50 -1.31
CA ASP A 205 -11.66 -21.77 -1.66
C ASP A 205 -13.18 -21.64 -1.56
N THR A 206 -13.83 -21.47 -2.71
CA THR A 206 -15.28 -21.27 -2.79
C THR A 206 -16.06 -22.55 -3.08
N VAL A 207 -15.37 -23.69 -3.26
CA VAL A 207 -16.00 -24.97 -3.61
C VAL A 207 -16.19 -25.80 -2.36
N ALA A 208 -17.41 -25.79 -1.84
CA ALA A 208 -17.78 -26.71 -0.75
C ALA A 208 -17.78 -28.17 -1.25
N PRO A 209 -17.34 -29.12 -0.42
CA PRO A 209 -17.38 -30.55 -0.77
C PRO A 209 -18.82 -31.06 -0.91
N SER A 210 -19.01 -32.12 -1.69
CA SER A 210 -20.30 -32.81 -1.75
C SER A 210 -20.69 -33.40 -0.38
N ALA A 211 -21.99 -33.55 -0.13
CA ALA A 211 -22.45 -34.17 1.11
C ALA A 211 -21.99 -35.64 1.19
N PRO A 212 -21.49 -36.10 2.35
CA PRO A 212 -21.21 -37.52 2.56
C PRO A 212 -22.50 -38.34 2.54
N VAL A 213 -22.42 -39.59 2.11
CA VAL A 213 -23.58 -40.49 2.00
C VAL A 213 -23.43 -41.66 2.95
N LEU A 214 -24.45 -41.91 3.77
CA LEU A 214 -24.52 -43.12 4.58
C LEU A 214 -25.23 -44.24 3.81
N LYS A 215 -24.66 -45.45 3.86
CA LYS A 215 -25.27 -46.66 3.29
C LYS A 215 -25.45 -47.69 4.39
N ALA A 216 -26.67 -48.21 4.50
CA ALA A 216 -26.93 -49.39 5.31
C ALA A 216 -26.66 -50.63 4.47
N GLU A 217 -25.87 -51.55 5.00
CA GLU A 217 -25.50 -52.80 4.36
C GLU A 217 -26.41 -53.95 4.78
N ASP A 218 -26.48 -55.01 3.97
CA ASP A 218 -27.36 -56.18 4.22
C ASP A 218 -26.96 -56.97 5.48
N ASP A 219 -25.74 -56.77 5.99
CA ASP A 219 -25.23 -57.38 7.22
C ASP A 219 -25.55 -56.57 8.49
N GLY A 220 -26.24 -55.44 8.34
CA GLY A 220 -26.62 -54.53 9.42
C GLY A 220 -25.56 -53.49 9.79
N SER A 221 -24.42 -53.44 9.08
CA SER A 221 -23.44 -52.36 9.22
C SER A 221 -23.85 -51.10 8.47
N VAL A 222 -23.24 -49.96 8.83
CA VAL A 222 -23.40 -48.68 8.13
C VAL A 222 -22.03 -48.25 7.60
N SER A 223 -21.95 -47.99 6.30
CA SER A 223 -20.76 -47.43 5.66
C SER A 223 -20.98 -45.95 5.33
N ILE A 224 -19.90 -45.18 5.27
CA ILE A 224 -19.91 -43.78 4.85
C ILE A 224 -19.12 -43.64 3.55
N GLU A 225 -19.75 -43.04 2.54
CA GLU A 225 -19.10 -42.62 1.31
C GLU A 225 -18.73 -41.15 1.46
N LEU A 226 -17.42 -40.88 1.51
CA LEU A 226 -16.87 -39.54 1.69
C LEU A 226 -16.79 -38.80 0.35
N PRO A 227 -16.93 -37.46 0.36
CA PRO A 227 -16.83 -36.68 -0.86
C PRO A 227 -15.46 -36.85 -1.52
N THR A 228 -15.47 -37.07 -2.83
CA THR A 228 -14.25 -37.19 -3.64
C THR A 228 -13.79 -35.85 -4.19
N ASP A 229 -14.66 -34.85 -4.16
CA ASP A 229 -14.43 -33.47 -4.59
C ASP A 229 -13.97 -32.55 -3.45
N ALA A 230 -13.74 -33.10 -2.25
CA ALA A 230 -13.24 -32.35 -1.12
C ALA A 230 -11.79 -31.91 -1.30
N ASN A 231 -11.55 -30.63 -0.97
CA ASN A 231 -10.24 -30.00 -0.93
C ASN A 231 -9.53 -30.29 0.39
N LYS A 232 -8.22 -30.03 0.43
CA LYS A 232 -7.43 -30.22 1.64
C LYS A 232 -7.92 -29.28 2.75
N GLY A 233 -8.15 -29.83 3.93
CA GLY A 233 -8.68 -29.09 5.08
C GLY A 233 -10.21 -29.17 5.21
N ASP A 234 -10.93 -29.68 4.20
CA ASP A 234 -12.35 -29.98 4.33
C ASP A 234 -12.60 -31.02 5.41
N THR A 235 -13.71 -30.88 6.12
CA THR A 235 -14.08 -31.78 7.20
C THR A 235 -15.45 -32.41 7.01
N VAL A 236 -15.59 -33.64 7.52
CA VAL A 236 -16.86 -34.35 7.64
C VAL A 236 -17.02 -34.78 9.09
N GLU A 237 -18.09 -34.31 9.73
CA GLU A 237 -18.44 -34.74 11.09
C GLU A 237 -19.45 -35.89 11.04
N VAL A 238 -19.14 -36.99 11.71
CA VAL A 238 -20.00 -38.18 11.82
C VAL A 238 -20.44 -38.33 13.27
N THR A 239 -21.75 -38.24 13.51
CA THR A 239 -22.34 -38.48 14.83
C THR A 239 -23.16 -39.77 14.83
N PHE A 240 -22.91 -40.67 15.77
CA PHE A 240 -23.64 -41.93 15.93
C PHE A 240 -23.88 -42.26 17.41
N GLU A 241 -24.84 -43.16 17.68
CA GLU A 241 -25.17 -43.63 19.03
C GLU A 241 -24.83 -45.12 19.14
N ASP A 242 -24.10 -45.51 20.18
CA ASP A 242 -23.74 -46.90 20.43
C ASP A 242 -24.89 -47.71 21.07
N GLU A 243 -24.70 -49.02 21.21
CA GLU A 243 -25.70 -49.95 21.77
C GLU A 243 -26.09 -49.63 23.22
N ASN A 244 -25.29 -48.85 23.94
CA ASN A 244 -25.55 -48.40 25.31
C ASN A 244 -26.22 -47.02 25.37
N GLY A 245 -26.54 -46.42 24.22
CA GLY A 245 -27.08 -45.07 24.11
C GLY A 245 -26.03 -43.96 24.23
N GLY A 246 -24.75 -44.31 24.15
CA GLY A 246 -23.64 -43.36 24.16
C GLY A 246 -23.50 -42.68 22.80
N LYS A 247 -23.55 -41.34 22.76
CA LYS A 247 -23.33 -40.58 21.53
C LYS A 247 -21.85 -40.34 21.31
N HIS A 248 -21.40 -40.57 20.09
CA HIS A 248 -20.04 -40.36 19.62
C HIS A 248 -20.05 -39.39 18.45
N THR A 249 -19.06 -38.52 18.40
CA THR A 249 -18.82 -37.60 17.29
C THR A 249 -17.37 -37.79 16.85
N VAL A 250 -17.17 -38.01 15.56
CA VAL A 250 -15.86 -38.23 14.94
C VAL A 250 -15.71 -37.28 13.77
N THR A 251 -14.58 -36.57 13.72
CA THR A 251 -14.25 -35.65 12.63
C THR A 251 -13.27 -36.32 11.69
N LEU A 252 -13.61 -36.34 10.40
CA LEU A 252 -12.73 -36.74 9.31
C LEU A 252 -12.24 -35.48 8.61
N GLU A 253 -10.93 -35.33 8.45
CA GLU A 253 -10.32 -34.21 7.73
C GLU A 253 -9.66 -34.71 6.44
N LYS A 254 -9.88 -33.99 5.34
CA LYS A 254 -9.29 -34.29 4.04
C LYS A 254 -7.84 -33.84 4.01
N GLY A 255 -6.92 -34.79 3.98
CA GLY A 255 -5.49 -34.57 3.77
C GLY A 255 -5.02 -34.90 2.35
N ASP A 256 -3.72 -34.71 2.12
CA ASP A 256 -3.08 -34.99 0.82
C ASP A 256 -3.19 -36.47 0.40
N ASN A 257 -3.31 -37.39 1.37
CA ASN A 257 -3.27 -38.85 1.15
C ASN A 257 -4.61 -39.56 1.39
N GLY A 258 -5.71 -38.82 1.60
CA GLY A 258 -7.00 -39.41 1.97
C GLY A 258 -7.64 -38.67 3.14
N TRP A 259 -8.61 -39.30 3.79
CA TRP A 259 -9.27 -38.74 4.97
C TRP A 259 -8.67 -39.29 6.25
N THR A 260 -8.31 -38.41 7.18
CA THR A 260 -7.78 -38.78 8.51
C THR A 260 -8.83 -38.54 9.59
N SER A 261 -8.94 -39.47 10.52
CA SER A 261 -9.88 -39.43 11.64
C SER A 261 -9.24 -38.88 12.91
N ASP A 262 -9.94 -38.00 13.62
CA ASP A 262 -9.55 -37.57 14.97
C ASP A 262 -9.62 -38.73 15.99
N THR A 263 -10.41 -39.76 15.68
CA THR A 263 -10.64 -40.93 16.53
C THR A 263 -10.56 -42.24 15.71
N PRO A 264 -9.36 -42.64 15.24
CA PRO A 264 -9.19 -43.80 14.34
C PRO A 264 -9.68 -45.14 14.89
N ALA A 265 -9.83 -45.26 16.20
CA ALA A 265 -10.36 -46.44 16.87
C ALA A 265 -11.88 -46.63 16.65
N LEU A 266 -12.61 -45.54 16.35
CA LEU A 266 -14.04 -45.56 16.09
C LEU A 266 -14.31 -45.58 14.58
N ILE A 267 -13.70 -44.67 13.83
CA ILE A 267 -13.75 -44.63 12.37
C ILE A 267 -12.31 -44.56 11.87
N PRO A 268 -11.79 -45.57 11.17
CA PRO A 268 -10.41 -45.58 10.69
C PRO A 268 -10.18 -44.58 9.56
N ASP A 269 -8.92 -44.21 9.35
CA ASP A 269 -8.51 -43.41 8.21
C ASP A 269 -8.88 -44.09 6.89
N SER A 270 -9.24 -43.29 5.88
CA SER A 270 -9.33 -43.80 4.50
C SER A 270 -8.01 -43.54 3.79
N ASN A 271 -7.35 -44.61 3.37
CA ASN A 271 -6.33 -44.51 2.33
C ASN A 271 -7.09 -44.37 1.01
N GLY A 272 -6.78 -43.32 0.25
CA GLY A 272 -7.37 -43.07 -1.08
C GLY A 272 -7.32 -44.27 -2.01
#